data_AF-A0AAE8AIB5-F1
#
_entry.id   AF-A0AAE8AIB5-F1
#
_cell.length_a   1.000
_cell.length_b   1.000
_cell.length_c   1.000
_cell.angle_alpha   90.00
_cell.angle_beta   90.00
_cell.angle_gamma   90.00
#
_symmetry.space_group_name_H-M   'P 1'
#
loop_
_entity.id
_entity.type
_entity.pdbx_description
1 polymer ?
#
loop_
_entity_poly.entity_id
_entity_poly.type
_entity_poly.pdbx_seq_one_letter_code
_entity_poly.pdbx_strand_id
1 'polypeptide(L)'
;MKIVIIGYSGSGKSTLAENLSRHYSIPKLHMDTLQFQPGWIDSDRDWMEKEMRQFLSDHRDWVIDGNYSWCCYEERMEQADQIIFLNFSRWNCLFRAWKRYRRYKGRVRESMAEGCPERFDWEFIRWILWDGRQTRQVTRYQTIGQTYPDKFISLKNQKELDEFLKNIQ
;
A
#
# COMPACT_ATOMS: atom_id res chain seq x y z
N MET A 1 16.93 3.33 -5.86
CA MET A 1 16.05 2.65 -4.91
C MET A 1 14.62 3.12 -5.10
N LYS A 2 13.87 2.37 -5.91
CA LYS A 2 12.45 2.53 -6.17
C LYS A 2 11.70 1.32 -5.63
N ILE A 3 10.83 1.50 -4.66
CA ILE A 3 10.16 0.40 -3.97
C ILE A 3 8.65 0.54 -4.10
N VAL A 4 8.01 -0.51 -4.61
CA VAL A 4 6.55 -0.62 -4.58
C VAL A 4 6.12 -1.55 -3.46
N ILE A 5 5.11 -1.15 -2.71
CA ILE A 5 4.49 -1.98 -1.67
C ILE A 5 3.02 -2.23 -2.02
N ILE A 6 2.68 -3.49 -2.29
CA ILE A 6 1.33 -3.97 -2.58
C ILE A 6 0.87 -4.96 -1.51
N GLY A 7 -0.44 -5.20 -1.42
CA GLY A 7 -0.98 -6.12 -0.42
C GLY A 7 -2.32 -5.71 0.16
N TYR A 8 -2.96 -6.63 0.86
CA TYR A 8 -4.34 -6.45 1.32
C TYR A 8 -4.52 -5.25 2.27
N SER A 9 -5.73 -4.70 2.33
CA SER A 9 -6.09 -3.69 3.35
C SER A 9 -5.79 -4.24 4.74
N GLY A 10 -5.17 -3.43 5.60
CA GLY A 10 -4.77 -3.85 6.95
C GLY A 10 -3.48 -4.68 7.06
N SER A 11 -2.79 -4.99 5.96
CA SER A 11 -1.55 -5.78 6.01
C SER A 11 -0.35 -5.04 6.64
N GLY A 12 -0.34 -3.71 6.60
CA GLY A 12 0.72 -2.87 7.16
C GLY A 12 1.53 -2.07 6.13
N LYS A 13 1.07 -1.99 4.87
CA LYS A 13 1.77 -1.33 3.76
C LYS A 13 2.31 0.06 4.10
N SER A 14 1.46 0.97 4.55
CA SER A 14 1.89 2.35 4.83
C SER A 14 2.91 2.42 5.98
N THR A 15 2.86 1.49 6.94
CA THR A 15 3.87 1.40 8.00
C THR A 15 5.21 0.91 7.45
N LEU A 16 5.19 -0.07 6.53
CA LEU A 16 6.40 -0.50 5.85
C LEU A 16 6.95 0.62 4.96
N ALA A 17 6.08 1.36 4.25
CA ALA A 17 6.48 2.50 3.42
C ALA A 17 7.19 3.57 4.26
N GLU A 18 6.66 3.88 5.44
CA GLU A 18 7.29 4.79 6.40
C GLU A 18 8.68 4.33 6.80
N ASN A 19 8.81 3.05 7.19
CA ASN A 19 10.08 2.50 7.65
C ASN A 19 11.14 2.52 6.55
N LEU A 20 10.77 2.13 5.32
CA LEU A 20 11.70 2.08 4.19
C LEU A 20 12.08 3.48 3.71
N SER A 21 11.12 4.40 3.66
CA SER A 21 11.38 5.80 3.32
C SER A 21 12.37 6.43 4.29
N ARG A 22 12.19 6.22 5.60
CA ARG A 22 13.14 6.69 6.63
C ARG A 22 14.50 6.01 6.51
N HIS A 23 14.51 4.70 6.33
CA HIS A 23 15.75 3.93 6.27
C HIS A 23 16.63 4.36 5.07
N TYR A 24 16.05 4.46 3.88
CA TYR A 24 16.78 4.88 2.67
C TYR A 24 16.88 6.41 2.52
N SER A 25 16.21 7.19 3.38
CA SER A 25 16.11 8.65 3.26
C SER A 25 15.56 9.11 1.90
N ILE A 26 14.51 8.43 1.42
CA ILE A 26 13.86 8.68 0.11
C ILE A 26 12.40 9.06 0.29
N PRO A 27 11.82 9.86 -0.63
CA PRO A 27 10.42 10.27 -0.56
C PRO A 27 9.47 9.07 -0.60
N LYS A 28 8.29 9.24 0.01
CA LYS A 28 7.21 8.26 -0.01
C LYS A 28 5.93 8.85 -0.57
N LEU A 29 5.13 8.03 -1.23
CA LEU A 29 3.77 8.38 -1.62
C LEU A 29 2.81 7.27 -1.21
N HIS A 30 1.88 7.65 -0.33
CA HIS A 30 0.75 6.81 0.04
C HIS A 30 -0.40 7.07 -0.94
N MET A 31 -0.76 6.11 -1.80
CA MET A 31 -1.76 6.37 -2.84
C MET A 31 -3.13 6.79 -2.28
N ASP A 32 -3.47 6.36 -1.06
CA ASP A 32 -4.70 6.77 -0.36
C ASP A 32 -4.75 8.29 -0.10
N THR A 33 -3.60 8.99 -0.06
CA THR A 33 -3.54 10.46 0.07
C THR A 33 -3.92 11.20 -1.20
N LEU A 34 -3.81 10.53 -2.36
CA LEU A 34 -4.29 11.05 -3.64
C LEU A 34 -5.71 10.56 -3.94
N GLN A 35 -6.04 9.33 -3.55
CA GLN A 35 -7.35 8.73 -3.86
C GLN A 35 -8.51 9.51 -3.26
N PHE A 36 -8.36 10.05 -2.06
CA PHE A 36 -9.49 10.57 -1.29
C PHE A 36 -9.38 12.08 -1.06
N GLN A 37 -10.53 12.74 -1.09
CA GLN A 37 -10.76 14.09 -0.59
C GLN A 37 -11.45 14.02 0.79
N PRO A 38 -11.49 15.14 1.55
CA PRO A 38 -12.17 15.19 2.84
C PRO A 38 -13.57 14.56 2.81
N GLY A 39 -13.88 13.73 3.81
CA GLY A 39 -15.14 13.01 3.86
C GLY A 39 -15.17 11.66 3.15
N TRP A 40 -14.03 11.16 2.65
CA TRP A 40 -13.89 9.90 1.90
C TRP A 40 -14.53 9.96 0.51
N ILE A 41 -14.43 11.12 -0.14
CA ILE A 41 -14.89 11.32 -1.52
C ILE A 41 -13.75 10.91 -2.44
N ASP A 42 -14.03 10.11 -3.47
CA ASP A 42 -13.01 9.77 -4.46
C ASP A 42 -12.56 11.02 -5.24
N SER A 43 -11.24 11.20 -5.35
CA SER A 43 -10.63 12.20 -6.21
C SER A 43 -10.90 11.89 -7.68
N ASP A 44 -10.80 12.91 -8.52
CA ASP A 44 -10.81 12.76 -9.96
C ASP A 44 -9.66 11.85 -10.42
N ARG A 45 -9.96 10.93 -11.36
CA ARG A 45 -8.99 9.92 -11.80
C ARG A 45 -7.87 10.51 -12.63
N ASP A 46 -8.18 11.44 -13.52
CA ASP A 46 -7.20 12.07 -14.40
C ASP A 46 -6.26 12.95 -13.58
N TRP A 47 -6.79 13.65 -12.57
CA TRP A 47 -6.00 14.36 -11.59
C TRP A 47 -5.05 13.43 -10.82
N MET A 48 -5.56 12.33 -10.23
CA MET A 48 -4.73 11.40 -9.47
C MET A 48 -3.64 10.75 -10.33
N GLU A 49 -3.96 10.40 -11.59
CA GLU A 49 -2.96 9.87 -12.52
C GLU A 49 -1.88 10.92 -12.84
N LYS A 50 -2.28 12.18 -13.07
CA LYS A 50 -1.34 13.28 -13.29
C LYS A 50 -0.40 13.49 -12.09
N GLU A 51 -0.94 13.53 -10.87
CA GLU A 51 -0.14 13.67 -9.64
C GLU A 51 0.83 12.49 -9.46
N MET A 52 0.39 11.26 -9.77
CA MET A 52 1.27 10.09 -9.74
C MET A 52 2.41 10.21 -10.75
N ARG A 53 2.12 10.60 -12.00
CA ARG A 53 3.15 10.79 -13.04
C ARG A 53 4.14 11.89 -12.68
N GLN A 54 3.65 12.99 -12.11
CA GLN A 54 4.48 14.08 -11.63
C GLN A 54 5.42 13.57 -10.52
N PHE A 55 4.89 12.86 -9.53
CA PHE A 55 5.69 12.28 -8.45
C PHE A 55 6.78 11.31 -8.98
N LEU A 56 6.43 10.46 -9.95
CA LEU A 56 7.37 9.52 -10.58
C LEU A 56 8.47 10.24 -11.37
N SER A 57 8.17 11.38 -11.99
CA SER A 57 9.13 12.19 -12.74
C SER A 57 10.05 13.00 -11.83
N ASP A 58 9.52 13.57 -10.74
CA ASP A 58 10.26 14.48 -9.86
C ASP A 58 11.26 13.75 -8.96
N HIS A 59 11.05 12.45 -8.72
CA HIS A 59 11.85 11.69 -7.78
C HIS A 59 12.59 10.54 -8.46
N ARG A 60 13.93 10.61 -8.42
CA ARG A 60 14.81 9.52 -8.87
C ARG A 60 14.61 8.23 -8.06
N ASP A 61 14.37 8.37 -6.76
CA ASP A 61 14.22 7.29 -5.78
C ASP A 61 12.94 7.51 -4.98
N TRP A 62 12.21 6.44 -4.64
CA TRP A 62 10.90 6.56 -3.97
C TRP A 62 10.40 5.27 -3.32
N VAL A 63 9.46 5.41 -2.39
CA VAL A 63 8.61 4.31 -1.89
C VAL A 63 7.13 4.62 -2.15
N ILE A 64 6.42 3.77 -2.89
CA ILE A 64 4.99 3.95 -3.17
C ILE A 64 4.22 2.77 -2.60
N ASP A 65 3.20 3.03 -1.76
CA ASP A 65 2.25 2.00 -1.34
C ASP A 65 0.82 2.25 -1.82
N GLY A 66 0.19 1.20 -2.33
CA GLY A 66 -1.18 1.25 -2.82
C GLY A 66 -1.47 0.25 -3.94
N ASN A 67 -2.74 -0.10 -4.11
CA ASN A 67 -3.17 -1.21 -4.97
C ASN A 67 -4.00 -0.77 -6.20
N TYR A 68 -4.12 0.53 -6.46
CA TYR A 68 -4.96 1.07 -7.54
C TYR A 68 -4.34 0.71 -8.89
N SER A 69 -4.86 -0.33 -9.56
CA SER A 69 -4.28 -0.81 -10.83
C SER A 69 -4.54 0.10 -12.02
N TRP A 70 -5.50 1.01 -11.89
CA TRP A 70 -5.80 1.98 -12.93
C TRP A 70 -4.84 3.18 -12.90
N CYS A 71 -4.08 3.38 -11.82
CA CYS A 71 -3.17 4.52 -11.66
C CYS A 71 -1.71 4.06 -11.81
N CYS A 72 -1.16 4.30 -13.01
CA CYS A 72 0.24 4.04 -13.41
C CYS A 72 0.78 2.67 -12.92
N TYR A 73 -0.03 1.62 -12.94
CA TYR A 73 0.32 0.38 -12.26
C TYR A 73 1.50 -0.33 -12.91
N GLU A 74 1.46 -0.53 -14.23
CA GLU A 74 2.52 -1.20 -14.98
C GLU A 74 3.83 -0.42 -14.90
N GLU A 75 3.79 0.88 -15.16
CA GLU A 75 4.93 1.79 -15.05
C GLU A 75 5.60 1.74 -13.67
N ARG A 76 4.82 1.72 -12.58
CA ARG A 76 5.36 1.59 -11.23
C ARG A 76 6.06 0.25 -11.00
N MET A 77 5.47 -0.86 -11.45
CA MET A 77 6.11 -2.17 -11.31
C MET A 77 7.36 -2.29 -12.17
N GLU A 78 7.35 -1.74 -13.38
CA GLU A 78 8.47 -1.75 -14.30
C GLU A 78 9.65 -0.95 -13.73
N GLN A 79 9.41 0.27 -13.25
CA GLN A 79 10.45 1.13 -12.68
C GLN A 79 10.97 0.69 -11.31
N ALA A 80 10.22 -0.13 -10.57
CA ALA A 80 10.62 -0.54 -9.23
C ALA A 80 11.90 -1.40 -9.25
N ASP A 81 12.80 -1.15 -8.32
CA ASP A 81 13.92 -2.03 -7.97
C ASP A 81 13.43 -3.21 -7.12
N GLN A 82 12.40 -2.99 -6.29
CA GLN A 82 11.76 -4.01 -5.46
C GLN A 82 10.24 -3.86 -5.43
N ILE A 83 9.53 -4.98 -5.52
CA ILE A 83 8.08 -5.07 -5.38
C ILE A 83 7.79 -5.96 -4.16
N ILE A 84 7.38 -5.34 -3.06
CA ILE A 84 7.09 -6.02 -1.81
C ILE A 84 5.58 -6.28 -1.71
N PHE A 85 5.21 -7.55 -1.68
CA PHE A 85 3.83 -7.99 -1.49
C PHE A 85 3.59 -8.47 -0.06
N LEU A 86 2.76 -7.72 0.68
CA LEU A 86 2.29 -8.13 2.01
C LEU A 86 1.09 -9.06 1.91
N ASN A 87 1.37 -10.35 1.76
CA ASN A 87 0.42 -11.45 1.62
C ASN A 87 -0.10 -11.98 2.97
N PHE A 88 -0.54 -11.08 3.85
CA PHE A 88 -0.97 -11.45 5.19
C PHE A 88 -2.36 -12.10 5.17
N SER A 89 -2.62 -13.01 6.12
CA SER A 89 -3.94 -13.64 6.29
C SER A 89 -5.01 -12.58 6.58
N ARG A 90 -6.26 -12.85 6.17
CA ARG A 90 -7.38 -11.92 6.38
C ARG A 90 -7.62 -11.59 7.84
N TRP A 91 -7.40 -12.56 8.73
CA TRP A 91 -7.53 -12.40 10.18
C TRP A 91 -6.43 -11.50 10.76
N ASN A 92 -5.18 -11.65 10.29
CA ASN A 92 -4.10 -10.76 10.68
C ASN A 92 -4.38 -9.32 10.21
N CYS A 93 -4.83 -9.15 8.97
CA CYS A 93 -5.23 -7.85 8.43
C CYS A 93 -6.37 -7.21 9.24
N LEU A 94 -7.41 -7.98 9.57
CA LEU A 94 -8.56 -7.50 10.34
C LEU A 94 -8.14 -7.08 11.75
N PHE A 95 -7.37 -7.91 12.46
CA PHE A 95 -6.89 -7.60 13.80
C PHE A 95 -6.01 -6.33 13.80
N ARG A 96 -5.15 -6.16 12.80
CA ARG A 96 -4.34 -4.94 12.64
C ARG A 96 -5.19 -3.72 12.37
N ALA A 97 -6.17 -3.83 11.48
CA ALA A 97 -7.09 -2.75 11.17
C ALA A 97 -7.91 -2.35 12.42
N TRP A 98 -8.39 -3.30 13.21
CA TRP A 98 -9.08 -3.04 14.47
C TRP A 98 -8.18 -2.34 15.50
N LYS A 99 -6.95 -2.84 15.70
CA LYS A 99 -5.97 -2.19 16.60
C LYS A 99 -5.68 -0.76 16.16
N ARG A 100 -5.52 -0.55 14.85
CA ARG A 100 -5.30 0.78 14.26
C ARG A 100 -6.50 1.69 14.50
N TYR A 101 -7.72 1.22 14.24
CA TYR A 101 -8.94 1.96 14.53
C TYR A 101 -9.04 2.39 15.99
N ARG A 102 -8.74 1.51 16.95
CA ARG A 102 -8.73 1.87 18.38
C ARG A 102 -7.70 2.96 18.71
N ARG A 103 -6.54 2.97 18.06
CA ARG A 103 -5.47 3.96 18.28
C ARG A 103 -5.78 5.32 17.65
N TYR A 104 -6.40 5.34 16.47
CA TYR A 104 -6.62 6.55 15.66
C TYR A 104 -8.09 6.98 15.62
N LYS A 105 -8.94 6.46 16.50
CA LYS A 105 -10.38 6.78 16.53
C LYS A 105 -10.58 8.30 16.59
N GLY A 106 -11.28 8.84 15.60
CA GLY A 106 -11.56 10.28 15.48
C GLY A 106 -10.38 11.13 15.01
N ARG A 107 -9.29 10.52 14.51
CA ARG A 107 -8.10 11.22 14.00
C ARG A 107 -7.81 10.83 12.55
N VAL A 108 -7.19 11.75 11.82
CA VAL A 108 -6.64 11.50 10.49
C VAL A 108 -5.20 10.99 10.64
N ARG A 109 -4.82 10.02 9.81
CA ARG A 109 -3.47 9.43 9.78
C ARG A 109 -2.65 10.11 8.69
N GLU A 110 -1.34 10.27 8.88
CA GLU A 110 -0.43 10.90 7.90
C GLU A 110 -0.53 10.31 6.49
N SER A 111 -0.76 8.99 6.40
CA SER A 111 -0.89 8.30 5.11
C SER A 111 -2.33 8.22 4.62
N MET A 112 -3.23 9.08 5.09
CA MET A 112 -4.59 9.26 4.61
C MET A 112 -4.77 10.72 4.24
N ALA A 113 -5.65 10.99 3.29
CA ALA A 113 -6.00 12.36 2.96
C ALA A 113 -6.59 13.12 4.16
N GLU A 114 -6.40 14.44 4.17
CA GLU A 114 -6.95 15.30 5.21
C GLU A 114 -8.48 15.18 5.27
N GLY A 115 -9.06 15.23 6.47
CA GLY A 115 -10.51 15.08 6.66
C GLY A 115 -11.05 13.66 6.46
N CYS A 116 -10.20 12.64 6.35
CA CYS A 116 -10.58 11.23 6.30
C CYS A 116 -10.23 10.51 7.63
N PRO A 117 -11.06 10.65 8.69
CA PRO A 117 -10.80 9.97 9.96
C PRO A 117 -10.99 8.46 9.79
N GLU A 118 -10.19 7.67 10.51
CA GLU A 118 -10.18 6.21 10.41
C GLU A 118 -11.58 5.60 10.61
N ARG A 119 -12.06 4.84 9.62
CA ARG A 119 -13.32 4.09 9.66
C ARG A 119 -13.08 2.60 9.89
N PHE A 120 -14.00 1.96 10.61
CA PHE A 120 -14.01 0.52 10.84
C PHE A 120 -15.46 0.01 10.83
N ASP A 121 -16.13 0.27 9.71
CA ASP A 121 -17.49 -0.15 9.44
C ASP A 121 -17.54 -1.57 8.84
N TRP A 122 -18.77 -2.07 8.68
CA TRP A 122 -18.99 -3.40 8.11
C TRP A 122 -18.49 -3.51 6.68
N GLU A 123 -18.61 -2.46 5.87
CA GLU A 123 -18.13 -2.45 4.48
C GLU A 123 -16.62 -2.66 4.42
N PHE A 124 -15.86 -1.98 5.29
CA PHE A 124 -14.42 -2.15 5.38
C PHE A 124 -14.01 -3.52 5.93
N ILE A 125 -14.73 -4.04 6.92
CA ILE A 125 -14.51 -5.40 7.44
C ILE A 125 -14.76 -6.43 6.34
N ARG A 126 -15.87 -6.31 5.61
CA ARG A 126 -16.24 -7.17 4.47
C ARG A 126 -15.18 -7.11 3.38
N TRP A 127 -14.65 -5.92 3.11
CA TRP A 127 -13.56 -5.71 2.17
C TRP A 127 -12.27 -6.43 2.58
N ILE A 128 -11.85 -6.32 3.84
CA ILE A 128 -10.64 -6.99 4.35
C ILE A 128 -10.76 -8.52 4.25
N LEU A 129 -11.95 -9.04 4.56
CA LEU A 129 -12.20 -10.47 4.66
C LEU A 129 -12.47 -11.13 3.30
N TRP A 130 -13.16 -10.44 2.39
CA TRP A 130 -13.65 -11.02 1.13
C TRP A 130 -13.38 -10.15 -0.10
N ASP A 131 -13.92 -8.93 -0.22
CA ASP A 131 -13.92 -8.22 -1.52
C ASP A 131 -12.53 -7.83 -2.02
N GLY A 132 -11.63 -7.44 -1.12
CA GLY A 132 -10.24 -7.14 -1.47
C GLY A 132 -9.42 -8.39 -1.82
N ARG A 133 -10.05 -9.57 -1.82
CA ARG A 133 -9.44 -10.90 -2.00
C ARG A 133 -10.15 -11.74 -3.04
N GLN A 134 -10.98 -11.14 -3.90
CA GLN A 134 -11.58 -11.89 -5.01
C GLN A 134 -10.48 -12.34 -5.99
N THR A 135 -10.83 -13.32 -6.82
CA THR A 135 -9.91 -13.94 -7.79
C THR A 135 -9.14 -12.92 -8.60
N ARG A 136 -9.80 -11.85 -9.08
CA ARG A 136 -9.15 -10.78 -9.84
C ARG A 136 -7.96 -10.14 -9.11
N GLN A 137 -8.07 -9.88 -7.81
CA GLN A 137 -6.98 -9.26 -7.03
C GLN A 137 -5.86 -10.27 -6.78
N VAL A 138 -6.23 -11.51 -6.43
CA VAL A 138 -5.27 -12.60 -6.18
C VAL A 138 -4.46 -12.89 -7.43
N THR A 139 -5.13 -13.07 -8.58
CA THR A 139 -4.49 -13.30 -9.87
C THR A 139 -3.57 -12.15 -10.23
N ARG A 140 -3.97 -10.89 -10.01
CA ARG A 140 -3.10 -9.73 -10.29
C ARG A 140 -1.79 -9.77 -9.49
N TYR A 141 -1.83 -10.14 -8.20
CA TYR A 141 -0.61 -10.27 -7.41
C TYR A 141 0.27 -11.45 -7.89
N GLN A 142 -0.36 -12.57 -8.28
CA GLN A 142 0.34 -13.71 -8.87
C GLN A 142 1.02 -13.34 -10.19
N THR A 143 0.31 -12.63 -11.07
CA THR A 143 0.86 -12.15 -12.35
C THR A 143 2.07 -11.26 -12.11
N ILE A 144 2.01 -10.29 -11.20
CA ILE A 144 3.18 -9.45 -10.89
C ILE A 144 4.37 -10.28 -10.38
N GLY A 145 4.14 -11.27 -9.53
CA GLY A 145 5.20 -12.18 -9.08
C GLY A 145 5.79 -13.04 -10.19
N GLN A 146 5.00 -13.40 -11.20
CA GLN A 146 5.47 -14.15 -12.38
C GLN A 146 6.18 -13.26 -13.40
N THR A 147 5.74 -12.01 -13.57
CA THR A 147 6.34 -11.05 -14.50
C THR A 147 7.67 -10.50 -13.98
N TYR A 148 7.82 -10.33 -12.67
CA TYR A 148 8.99 -9.71 -12.05
C TYR A 148 9.62 -10.59 -10.96
N PRO A 149 9.97 -11.86 -11.22
CA PRO A 149 10.40 -12.81 -10.21
C PRO A 149 11.66 -12.35 -9.46
N ASP A 150 12.60 -11.69 -10.17
CA ASP A 150 13.89 -11.26 -9.60
C ASP A 150 13.77 -10.11 -8.60
N LYS A 151 12.67 -9.35 -8.65
CA LYS A 151 12.42 -8.19 -7.79
C LYS A 151 11.15 -8.30 -6.95
N PHE A 152 10.48 -9.45 -6.96
CA PHE A 152 9.23 -9.65 -6.23
C PHE A 152 9.45 -10.39 -4.91
N ILE A 153 9.04 -9.76 -3.80
CA ILE A 153 9.21 -10.29 -2.45
C ILE A 153 7.84 -10.48 -1.81
N SER A 154 7.42 -11.72 -1.55
CA SER A 154 6.14 -12.02 -0.90
C SER A 154 6.32 -12.34 0.59
N LEU A 155 5.85 -11.45 1.46
CA LEU A 155 5.89 -11.60 2.92
C LEU A 155 4.50 -12.00 3.45
N LYS A 156 4.40 -13.17 4.09
CA LYS A 156 3.13 -13.81 4.46
C LYS A 156 2.71 -13.53 5.91
N ASN A 157 3.65 -13.15 6.77
CA ASN A 157 3.41 -12.99 8.20
C ASN A 157 4.41 -11.99 8.83
N GLN A 158 4.20 -11.68 10.12
CA GLN A 158 5.03 -10.70 10.82
C GLN A 158 6.48 -11.17 10.97
N LYS A 159 6.71 -12.48 11.14
CA LYS A 159 8.08 -13.02 11.27
C LYS A 159 8.89 -12.76 10.01
N GLU A 160 8.34 -13.07 8.84
CA GLU A 160 8.99 -12.80 7.54
C GLU A 160 9.21 -11.29 7.33
N LEU A 161 8.27 -10.44 7.75
CA LEU A 161 8.44 -8.99 7.70
C LEU A 161 9.54 -8.48 8.63
N ASP A 162 9.64 -9.02 9.85
CA ASP A 162 10.69 -8.67 10.80
C ASP A 162 12.07 -9.13 10.30
N GLU A 163 12.16 -10.34 9.73
CA GLU A 163 13.38 -10.85 9.11
C GLU A 163 13.80 -9.99 7.91
N PHE A 164 12.86 -9.60 7.05
CA PHE A 164 13.11 -8.67 5.96
C PHE A 164 13.66 -7.33 6.46
N LEU A 165 13.03 -6.75 7.49
CA LEU A 165 13.48 -5.47 8.07
C LEU A 165 14.85 -5.58 8.74
N LYS A 166 15.20 -6.72 9.33
CA LYS A 166 16.54 -6.96 9.89
C LYS A 166 17.62 -7.08 8.82
N ASN A 167 17.30 -7.64 7.66
CA ASN A 167 18.28 -7.84 6.59
C ASN A 167 18.64 -6.54 5.84
N ILE A 168 17.80 -5.51 5.97
CA ILE A 168 18.08 -4.19 5.39
C ILE A 168 18.70 -3.21 6.40
N GLN A 169 18.58 -3.46 7.72
CA GLN A 169 19.19 -2.66 8.79
C GLN A 169 20.66 -3.01 8.98
#